data_AF-B1XVX6-F1
#
_entry.id   AF-B1XVX6-F1
#
_cell.length_a   1.000
_cell.length_b   1.000
_cell.length_c   1.000
_cell.angle_alpha   90.00
_cell.angle_beta   90.00
_cell.angle_gamma   90.00
#
_symmetry.space_group_name_H-M   'P 1'
#
loop_
_entity.id
_entity.type
_entity.pdbx_description
1 polymer ?
#
loop_
_entity_poly.entity_id
_entity_poly.type
_entity_poly.pdbx_seq_one_letter_code
_entity_poly.pdbx_strand_id
1 'polypeptide(L)'
;MKLFLPILFSLFVSASYAAELFVPLSQFDNDSQQLSDSRVLESWVYHNYDNNDNYQNILKLRYYNPLEAGDWRGRIRLDTSYTSNYNSISSVDNAGQYSAGSTMVIIWGQDRTFLKPLAALVGGRVISPFGNNGQWAVGPQLNWAFVTKVDNLLRVTDISPLVRYMYGFDTKK
;
A
#
# COMPACT_ATOMS: atom_id res chain seq x y z
N MET A 1 29.77 40.61 -7.38
CA MET A 1 28.34 40.94 -7.15
C MET A 1 27.42 40.82 -8.38
N LYS A 2 27.90 40.85 -9.64
CA LYS A 2 27.03 40.87 -10.84
C LYS A 2 26.25 39.56 -11.13
N LEU A 3 26.70 38.42 -10.60
CA LEU A 3 26.06 37.11 -10.80
C LEU A 3 25.05 36.73 -9.71
N PHE A 4 24.98 37.46 -8.60
CA PHE A 4 24.12 37.09 -7.46
C PHE A 4 22.63 37.37 -7.75
N LEU A 5 22.35 38.50 -8.39
CA LEU A 5 21.00 38.94 -8.71
C LEU A 5 20.27 38.02 -9.72
N PRO A 6 20.88 37.58 -10.84
CA PRO A 6 20.19 36.67 -11.77
C PRO A 6 19.96 35.27 -11.18
N ILE A 7 20.86 34.77 -10.34
CA ILE A 7 20.68 33.49 -9.64
C ILE A 7 19.51 33.58 -8.66
N LEU A 8 19.45 34.65 -7.86
CA LEU A 8 18.34 34.87 -6.94
C LEU A 8 17.00 34.95 -7.68
N PHE A 9 16.96 35.68 -8.80
CA PHE A 9 15.76 35.80 -9.63
C PHE A 9 15.33 34.45 -10.23
N SER A 10 16.28 33.63 -10.70
CA SER A 10 15.98 32.28 -11.21
C SER A 10 15.41 31.35 -10.13
N LEU A 11 15.86 31.47 -8.88
CA LEU A 11 15.36 30.70 -7.74
C LEU A 11 13.94 31.10 -7.34
N PHE A 12 13.60 32.39 -7.37
CA PHE A 12 12.24 32.85 -7.05
C PHE A 12 11.23 32.51 -8.15
N VAL A 13 11.64 32.60 -9.41
CA VAL A 13 10.80 32.23 -10.56
C VAL A 13 10.55 30.72 -10.56
N SER A 14 11.58 29.90 -10.33
CA SER A 14 11.42 28.44 -10.25
C SER A 14 10.59 27.98 -9.04
N ALA A 15 10.70 28.64 -7.88
CA ALA A 15 9.85 28.34 -6.72
C ALA A 15 8.36 28.65 -6.97
N SER A 16 8.07 29.72 -7.71
CA SER A 16 6.70 30.11 -8.05
C SER A 16 6.05 29.11 -9.02
N TYR A 17 6.77 28.72 -10.08
CA TYR A 17 6.30 27.68 -11.00
C TYR A 17 6.23 26.28 -10.36
N ALA A 18 7.11 25.97 -9.42
CA ALA A 18 7.03 24.72 -8.67
C ALA A 18 5.78 24.66 -7.78
N ALA A 19 5.31 25.78 -7.24
CA ALA A 19 4.07 25.83 -6.45
C ALA A 19 2.80 25.68 -7.32
N GLU A 20 2.85 26.05 -8.60
CA GLU A 20 1.77 25.78 -9.56
C GLU A 20 1.79 24.33 -10.06
N LEU A 21 2.98 23.72 -10.17
CA LEU A 21 3.16 22.33 -10.61
C LEU A 21 2.88 21.34 -9.48
N PHE A 22 3.42 21.57 -8.29
CA PHE A 22 3.32 20.70 -7.12
C PHE A 22 2.39 21.29 -6.07
N VAL A 23 1.53 20.44 -5.48
CA VAL A 23 0.68 20.85 -4.35
C VAL A 23 1.58 21.10 -3.13
N PRO A 24 1.59 22.31 -2.54
CA PRO A 24 2.29 22.55 -1.28
C PRO A 24 1.79 21.60 -0.19
N LEU A 25 2.67 21.10 0.67
CA LEU A 25 2.29 20.19 1.77
C LEU A 25 1.18 20.76 2.68
N SER A 26 1.07 22.09 2.80
CA SER A 26 0.02 22.77 3.55
C SER A 26 -1.38 22.65 2.93
N GLN A 27 -1.49 22.26 1.66
CA GLN A 27 -2.76 22.08 0.94
C GLN A 27 -3.28 20.63 0.99
N PHE A 28 -2.58 19.76 1.70
CA PHE A 28 -3.03 18.41 2.00
C PHE A 28 -3.72 18.39 3.37
N ASP A 29 -4.92 17.81 3.42
CA ASP A 29 -5.55 17.45 4.69
C ASP A 29 -5.17 16.04 5.11
N ASN A 30 -4.96 15.83 6.40
CA ASN A 30 -4.74 14.49 6.90
C ASN A 30 -6.09 13.79 7.07
N ASP A 31 -6.35 12.82 6.18
CA ASP A 31 -7.58 12.05 6.14
C ASP A 31 -7.46 10.64 6.72
N SER A 32 -6.35 10.35 7.41
CA SER A 32 -6.05 9.01 7.96
C SER A 32 -7.13 8.49 8.92
N GLN A 33 -7.92 9.38 9.51
CA GLN A 33 -8.97 9.06 10.49
C GLN A 33 -10.31 8.69 9.85
N GLN A 34 -10.51 8.97 8.55
CA GLN A 34 -11.73 8.61 7.82
C GLN A 34 -11.70 7.13 7.41
N LEU A 35 -11.88 6.27 8.41
CA LEU A 35 -12.03 4.84 8.20
C LEU A 35 -13.48 4.53 7.79
N SER A 36 -13.63 3.78 6.70
CA SER A 36 -14.93 3.30 6.24
C SER A 36 -15.46 2.18 7.13
N ASP A 37 -16.74 2.30 7.51
CA ASP A 37 -17.49 1.28 8.27
C ASP A 37 -18.07 0.18 7.36
N SER A 38 -17.78 0.24 6.07
CA SER A 38 -18.27 -0.75 5.11
C SER A 38 -17.47 -2.04 5.17
N ARG A 39 -18.16 -3.17 5.02
CA ARG A 39 -17.53 -4.45 4.67
C ARG A 39 -17.37 -4.51 3.17
N VAL A 40 -16.16 -4.80 2.71
CA VAL A 40 -15.83 -4.80 1.29
C VAL A 40 -15.16 -6.11 0.93
N LEU A 41 -15.64 -6.76 -0.12
CA LEU A 41 -14.98 -7.89 -0.75
C LEU A 41 -14.51 -7.46 -2.14
N GLU A 42 -13.20 -7.44 -2.35
CA GLU A 42 -12.59 -7.15 -3.65
C GLU A 42 -12.09 -8.44 -4.30
N SER A 43 -12.34 -8.57 -5.60
CA SER A 43 -11.75 -9.59 -6.44
C SER A 43 -10.82 -8.93 -7.44
N TRP A 44 -9.54 -9.33 -7.43
CA TRP A 44 -8.50 -8.83 -8.30
C TRP A 44 -8.01 -9.96 -9.20
N VAL A 45 -8.00 -9.73 -10.50
CA VAL A 45 -7.48 -10.67 -11.49
C VAL A 45 -6.32 -10.01 -12.21
N TYR A 46 -5.17 -10.67 -12.19
CA TYR A 46 -3.96 -10.25 -12.87
C TYR A 46 -3.61 -11.27 -13.95
N HIS A 47 -3.34 -10.79 -15.15
CA HIS A 47 -2.95 -11.61 -16.28
C HIS A 47 -1.53 -11.25 -16.73
N ASN A 48 -0.68 -12.26 -16.88
CA ASN A 48 0.65 -12.12 -17.46
C ASN A 48 0.52 -12.02 -18.99
N TYR A 49 0.55 -10.79 -19.52
CA TYR A 49 0.40 -10.52 -20.95
C TYR A 49 1.65 -10.92 -21.76
N ASP A 50 2.86 -10.71 -21.22
CA ASP A 50 4.11 -10.88 -21.94
C ASP A 50 4.62 -12.34 -21.93
N ASN A 51 3.88 -13.29 -21.33
CA ASN A 51 4.27 -14.70 -21.19
C ASN A 51 5.70 -14.87 -20.65
N ASN A 52 6.13 -13.93 -19.81
CA ASN A 52 7.46 -13.87 -19.24
C ASN A 52 7.48 -14.56 -17.87
N ASP A 53 8.53 -15.34 -17.63
CA ASP A 53 8.76 -16.14 -16.42
C ASP A 53 8.86 -15.31 -15.13
N ASN A 54 9.03 -13.99 -15.25
CA ASN A 54 9.04 -13.06 -14.12
C ASN A 54 7.65 -12.68 -13.61
N TYR A 55 6.58 -13.00 -14.35
CA TYR A 55 5.22 -12.59 -14.03
C TYR A 55 4.30 -13.81 -13.90
N GLN A 56 3.25 -13.65 -13.09
CA GLN A 56 2.33 -14.72 -12.75
C GLN A 56 0.89 -14.28 -13.01
N ASN A 57 0.05 -15.22 -13.41
CA ASN A 57 -1.40 -15.00 -13.36
C ASN A 57 -1.84 -15.13 -11.90
N ILE A 58 -2.59 -14.16 -11.40
CA ILE A 58 -2.99 -14.10 -9.99
C ILE A 58 -4.48 -13.83 -9.91
N LEU A 59 -5.22 -14.71 -9.23
CA LEU A 59 -6.53 -14.41 -8.68
C LEU A 59 -6.34 -14.05 -7.20
N LYS A 60 -6.78 -12.87 -6.77
CA LYS A 60 -6.64 -12.42 -5.38
C LYS A 60 -7.96 -11.94 -4.84
N LEU A 61 -8.35 -12.50 -3.70
CA LEU A 61 -9.50 -12.05 -2.92
C LEU A 61 -8.99 -11.21 -1.76
N ARG A 62 -9.61 -10.05 -1.54
CA ARG A 62 -9.33 -9.19 -0.39
C ARG A 62 -10.63 -8.88 0.33
N TYR A 63 -10.71 -9.24 1.59
CA TYR A 63 -11.85 -8.94 2.44
C TYR A 63 -11.46 -7.90 3.48
N TYR A 64 -12.21 -6.80 3.53
CA TYR A 64 -12.04 -5.73 4.50
C TYR A 64 -13.23 -5.72 5.44
N ASN A 65 -12.97 -5.69 6.74
CA ASN A 65 -14.00 -5.55 7.76
C ASN A 65 -13.60 -4.42 8.71
N PRO A 66 -14.52 -3.49 9.05
CA PRO A 66 -14.28 -2.56 10.14
C PRO A 66 -14.05 -3.31 11.45
N LEU A 67 -13.21 -2.74 12.30
CA LEU A 67 -12.88 -3.25 13.62
C LEU A 67 -12.98 -2.10 14.62
N GLU A 68 -13.89 -2.23 15.57
CA GLU A 68 -14.03 -1.29 16.69
C GLU A 68 -13.88 -2.06 17.99
N ALA A 69 -12.96 -1.63 18.85
CA ALA A 69 -12.68 -2.28 20.13
C ALA A 69 -12.30 -1.21 21.17
N GLY A 70 -13.26 -0.83 22.02
CA GLY A 70 -13.10 0.29 22.94
C GLY A 70 -12.85 1.60 22.19
N ASP A 71 -11.77 2.30 22.55
CA ASP A 71 -11.35 3.55 21.91
C ASP A 71 -10.58 3.35 20.59
N TRP A 72 -10.31 2.09 20.21
CA TRP A 72 -9.68 1.77 18.94
C TRP A 72 -10.71 1.69 17.81
N ARG A 73 -10.45 2.45 16.74
CA ARG A 73 -11.17 2.33 15.47
C ARG A 73 -10.19 1.95 14.37
N GLY A 74 -10.49 0.89 13.64
CA GLY A 74 -9.59 0.31 12.68
C GLY A 74 -10.30 -0.54 11.63
N ARG A 75 -9.51 -1.27 10.86
CA ARG A 75 -9.97 -2.27 9.92
C ARG A 75 -9.05 -3.49 9.98
N ILE A 76 -9.64 -4.63 9.71
CA ILE A 76 -8.91 -5.86 9.40
C ILE A 76 -9.06 -6.15 7.91
N ARG A 77 -7.97 -6.60 7.29
CA ARG A 77 -7.96 -7.11 5.92
C ARG A 77 -7.39 -8.50 5.88
N LEU A 78 -8.08 -9.37 5.15
CA LEU A 78 -7.64 -10.69 4.79
C LEU A 78 -7.43 -10.75 3.27
N ASP A 79 -6.19 -10.98 2.84
CA ASP A 79 -5.85 -11.21 1.45
C ASP A 79 -5.52 -12.70 1.27
N THR A 80 -6.10 -13.35 0.28
CA THR A 80 -5.66 -14.68 -0.17
C THR A 80 -5.57 -14.70 -1.68
N SER A 81 -4.74 -15.60 -2.22
CA SER A 81 -4.51 -15.64 -3.65
C SER A 81 -4.33 -17.05 -4.18
N TYR A 82 -4.63 -17.20 -5.45
CA TYR A 82 -4.39 -18.39 -6.25
C TYR A 82 -3.56 -17.96 -7.45
N THR A 83 -2.36 -18.54 -7.58
CA THR A 83 -1.33 -18.07 -8.49
C THR A 83 -0.95 -19.19 -9.45
N SER A 84 -0.81 -18.86 -10.73
CA SER A 84 -0.23 -19.75 -11.72
C SER A 84 1.06 -19.16 -12.24
N ASN A 85 2.13 -19.95 -12.14
CA ASN A 85 3.42 -19.60 -12.70
C ASN A 85 3.39 -19.90 -14.18
N TYR A 86 3.73 -18.91 -14.99
CA TYR A 86 4.13 -19.14 -16.37
C TYR A 86 5.64 -19.35 -16.34
N ASN A 87 6.13 -20.48 -16.83
CA ASN A 87 7.55 -20.64 -17.09
C ASN A 87 7.76 -21.20 -18.51
N SER A 88 8.73 -20.68 -19.23
CA SER A 88 9.16 -21.13 -20.57
C SER A 88 9.66 -22.57 -20.61
N ILE A 89 9.80 -23.20 -19.43
CA ILE A 89 10.25 -24.57 -19.19
C ILE A 89 9.10 -25.48 -18.71
N SER A 90 7.87 -24.97 -18.59
CA SER A 90 6.72 -25.85 -18.31
C SER A 90 6.54 -26.79 -19.49
N SER A 91 6.61 -28.10 -19.22
CA SER A 91 6.09 -29.10 -20.15
C SER A 91 4.62 -28.79 -20.45
N VAL A 92 4.11 -29.26 -21.58
CA VAL A 92 2.69 -29.14 -21.97
C VAL A 92 1.74 -29.64 -20.87
N ASP A 93 2.23 -30.47 -19.94
CA ASP A 93 1.52 -30.97 -18.76
C ASP A 93 1.57 -30.07 -17.50
N ASN A 94 2.41 -29.03 -17.48
CA ASN A 94 2.60 -28.10 -16.34
C ASN A 94 2.24 -26.64 -16.64
N ALA A 95 1.96 -26.30 -17.90
CA ALA A 95 1.46 -24.97 -18.27
C ALA A 95 0.06 -24.77 -17.65
N GLY A 96 -0.06 -23.81 -16.73
CA GLY A 96 -1.36 -23.47 -16.11
C GLY A 96 -1.69 -24.21 -14.82
N GLN A 97 -0.71 -24.83 -14.14
CA GLN A 97 -0.94 -25.28 -12.77
C GLN A 97 -1.11 -24.05 -11.86
N TYR A 98 -2.28 -23.96 -11.25
CA TYR A 98 -2.55 -22.98 -10.22
C TYR A 98 -2.29 -23.59 -8.85
N SER A 99 -1.72 -22.79 -7.96
CA SER A 99 -1.45 -23.17 -6.58
C SER A 99 -1.90 -22.05 -5.64
N ALA A 100 -2.16 -22.42 -4.38
CA ALA A 100 -2.42 -21.43 -3.36
C ALA A 100 -1.20 -20.50 -3.22
N GLY A 101 -1.44 -19.20 -3.28
CA GLY A 101 -0.46 -18.18 -2.95
C GLY A 101 -0.42 -17.92 -1.45
N SER A 102 0.31 -16.87 -1.05
CA SER A 102 0.34 -16.45 0.36
C SER A 102 -0.99 -15.84 0.79
N THR A 103 -1.37 -16.11 2.03
CA THR A 103 -2.46 -15.43 2.72
C THR A 103 -1.87 -14.37 3.65
N MET A 104 -2.46 -13.19 3.68
CA MET A 104 -2.01 -12.10 4.54
C MET A 104 -3.18 -11.58 5.37
N VAL A 105 -2.93 -11.38 6.66
CA VAL A 105 -3.83 -10.66 7.56
C VAL A 105 -3.17 -9.35 7.92
N ILE A 106 -3.90 -8.25 7.81
CA ILE A 106 -3.47 -6.93 8.26
C ILE A 106 -4.53 -6.38 9.20
N ILE A 107 -4.11 -5.85 10.34
CA ILE A 107 -4.96 -5.05 11.22
C ILE A 107 -4.32 -3.68 11.32
N TRP A 108 -5.08 -2.63 11.10
CA TRP A 108 -4.60 -1.25 11.28
C TRP A 108 -5.74 -0.36 11.76
N GLY A 109 -5.39 0.73 12.42
CA GLY A 109 -6.36 1.63 13.01
C GLY A 109 -5.67 2.69 13.84
N GLN A 110 -6.45 3.40 14.62
CA GLN A 110 -5.94 4.40 15.53
C GLN A 110 -6.76 4.41 16.80
N ASP A 111 -6.08 4.64 17.92
CA ASP A 111 -6.72 4.94 19.18
C ASP A 111 -7.18 6.40 19.21
N ARG A 112 -8.39 6.65 19.71
CA ARG A 112 -9.00 7.99 19.78
C ARG A 112 -8.32 8.94 20.77
N THR A 113 -7.40 8.46 21.61
CA THR A 113 -6.75 9.23 22.67
C THR A 113 -5.23 9.33 22.51
N PHE A 114 -4.49 8.25 22.75
CA PHE A 114 -3.03 8.20 22.81
C PHE A 114 -2.38 8.46 21.44
N LEU A 115 -2.94 7.90 20.37
CA LEU A 115 -2.38 8.02 19.03
C LEU A 115 -2.93 9.21 18.24
N LYS A 116 -3.91 9.94 18.77
CA LYS A 116 -4.53 11.10 18.11
C LYS A 116 -3.52 12.14 17.61
N PRO A 117 -2.47 12.52 18.39
CA PRO A 117 -1.48 13.50 17.94
C PRO A 117 -0.64 13.03 16.74
N LEU A 118 -0.44 11.72 16.58
CA LEU A 118 0.32 11.15 15.47
C LEU A 118 -0.47 11.26 14.15
N ALA A 119 -1.80 11.34 14.24
CA ALA A 119 -2.73 11.38 13.12
C ALA A 119 -2.41 10.33 12.05
N ALA A 120 -2.00 9.13 12.49
CA ALA A 120 -1.57 8.02 11.66
C ALA A 120 -2.33 6.76 12.04
N LEU A 121 -2.44 5.85 11.08
CA LEU A 121 -2.93 4.50 11.28
C LEU A 121 -1.77 3.60 11.67
N VAL A 122 -1.84 3.02 12.86
CA VAL A 122 -0.90 2.04 13.39
C VAL A 122 -1.47 0.65 13.21
N GLY A 123 -0.62 -0.30 12.83
CA GLY A 123 -1.07 -1.65 12.62
C GLY A 123 0.05 -2.67 12.54
N GLY A 124 -0.34 -3.89 12.23
CA GLY A 124 0.56 -4.99 11.97
C GLY A 124 0.01 -5.89 10.88
N ARG A 125 0.91 -6.65 10.27
CA ARG A 125 0.55 -7.67 9.28
C ARG A 125 1.28 -8.97 9.54
N VAL A 126 0.61 -10.05 9.18
CA VAL A 126 1.15 -11.41 9.15
C VAL A 126 0.92 -11.97 7.76
N ILE A 127 1.97 -12.53 7.17
CA ILE A 127 1.95 -13.21 5.89
C ILE A 127 2.25 -14.67 6.17
N SER A 128 1.29 -15.52 5.80
CA SER A 128 1.37 -16.96 5.91
C SER A 128 1.56 -17.57 4.51
N PRO A 129 2.58 -18.41 4.32
CA PRO A 129 2.83 -19.10 3.06
C PRO A 129 1.93 -20.34 2.96
N PHE A 130 0.65 -20.16 2.62
CA PHE A 130 -0.28 -21.28 2.38
C PHE A 130 0.05 -22.09 1.11
N GLY A 131 0.95 -21.58 0.27
CA GLY A 131 1.51 -22.24 -0.91
C GLY A 131 2.78 -23.03 -0.65
N ASN A 132 3.34 -23.64 -1.70
CA ASN A 132 4.51 -24.49 -1.58
C ASN A 132 5.80 -23.65 -1.39
N ASN A 133 6.55 -23.90 -0.31
CA ASN A 133 7.86 -23.29 0.03
C ASN A 133 7.88 -21.74 0.17
N GLY A 134 7.15 -21.18 1.15
CA GLY A 134 7.28 -19.77 1.51
C GLY A 134 7.73 -19.56 2.95
N GLN A 135 8.24 -18.36 3.23
CA GLN A 135 8.63 -17.90 4.57
C GLN A 135 7.45 -17.19 5.24
N TRP A 136 7.25 -17.42 6.54
CA TRP A 136 6.33 -16.56 7.31
C TRP A 136 6.94 -15.17 7.44
N ALA A 137 6.10 -14.14 7.42
CA ALA A 137 6.58 -12.80 7.70
C ALA A 137 5.60 -12.04 8.59
N VAL A 138 6.13 -11.32 9.57
CA VAL A 138 5.33 -10.48 10.47
C VAL A 138 5.97 -9.12 10.59
N GLY A 139 5.16 -8.08 10.78
CA GLY A 139 5.71 -6.74 10.82
C GLY A 139 4.73 -5.67 11.27
N PRO A 140 5.19 -4.65 12.00
CA PRO A 140 4.42 -3.45 12.25
C PRO A 140 4.35 -2.57 10.99
N GLN A 141 3.33 -1.72 10.93
CA GLN A 141 3.16 -0.71 9.89
C GLN A 141 2.55 0.59 10.45
N LEU A 142 2.93 1.68 9.81
CA LEU A 142 2.40 3.03 10.03
C LEU A 142 1.97 3.60 8.68
N ASN A 143 0.76 4.13 8.60
CA ASN A 143 0.20 4.69 7.39
C ASN A 143 -0.43 6.05 7.65
N TRP A 144 -0.27 6.97 6.71
CA TRP A 144 -1.04 8.19 6.64
C TRP A 144 -1.79 8.25 5.31
N ALA A 145 -2.91 8.95 5.27
CA ALA A 145 -3.60 9.33 4.06
C ALA A 145 -3.76 10.84 4.06
N PHE A 146 -3.34 11.47 2.97
CA PHE A 146 -3.42 12.91 2.78
C PHE A 146 -4.19 13.19 1.50
N VAL A 147 -5.28 13.96 1.59
CA VAL A 147 -6.12 14.31 0.43
C VAL A 147 -5.89 15.77 0.07
N THR A 148 -5.84 16.08 -1.22
CA THR A 148 -5.65 17.47 -1.68
C THR A 148 -6.93 18.28 -1.54
N LYS A 149 -6.81 19.54 -1.10
CA LYS A 149 -7.94 20.49 -1.04
C LYS A 149 -8.13 21.30 -2.32
N VAL A 150 -7.18 21.22 -3.24
CA VAL A 150 -7.07 22.09 -4.41
C VAL A 150 -6.82 21.26 -5.67
N ASP A 151 -7.48 21.63 -6.75
CA ASP A 151 -7.20 21.08 -8.08
C ASP A 151 -5.93 21.74 -8.62
N ASN A 152 -4.91 20.94 -8.94
CA ASN A 152 -3.63 21.41 -9.46
C ASN A 152 -3.39 20.90 -10.88
N LEU A 153 -2.36 21.42 -11.55
CA LEU A 153 -2.06 21.03 -12.93
C LEU A 153 -1.80 19.53 -13.10
N LEU A 154 -1.17 18.89 -12.10
CA LEU A 154 -0.89 17.45 -12.07
C LEU A 154 -2.08 16.59 -11.62
N ARG A 155 -3.20 17.21 -11.22
CA ARG A 155 -4.40 16.55 -10.69
C ARG A 155 -4.10 15.50 -9.62
N VAL A 156 -3.22 15.84 -8.69
CA VAL A 156 -2.88 14.96 -7.56
C VAL A 156 -4.11 14.89 -6.65
N THR A 157 -4.64 13.69 -6.45
CA THR A 157 -5.84 13.46 -5.63
C THR A 157 -5.49 13.18 -4.16
N ASP A 158 -4.44 12.39 -3.93
CA ASP A 158 -4.01 11.99 -2.60
C ASP A 158 -2.53 11.59 -2.56
N ILE A 159 -1.98 11.53 -1.35
CA ILE A 159 -0.69 10.93 -1.02
C ILE A 159 -0.86 10.07 0.22
N SER A 160 -0.46 8.81 0.16
CA SER A 160 -0.60 7.87 1.28
C SER A 160 0.74 7.21 1.65
N PRO A 161 1.60 7.85 2.46
CA PRO A 161 2.90 7.29 2.81
C PRO A 161 2.75 6.12 3.79
N LEU A 162 3.43 5.02 3.46
CA LEU A 162 3.43 3.79 4.25
C LEU A 162 4.86 3.46 4.71
N VAL A 163 5.04 3.35 6.03
CA VAL A 163 6.26 2.84 6.64
C VAL A 163 5.96 1.47 7.22
N ARG A 164 6.81 0.48 6.91
CA ARG A 164 6.67 -0.88 7.43
C ARG A 164 8.02 -1.53 7.62
N TYR A 165 8.10 -2.40 8.62
CA TYR A 165 9.23 -3.30 8.83
C TYR A 165 8.70 -4.73 8.82
N MET A 166 9.37 -5.65 8.12
CA MET A 166 8.96 -7.04 8.01
C MET A 166 10.10 -7.95 8.50
N TYR A 167 9.77 -8.83 9.42
CA TYR A 167 10.65 -9.90 9.87
C TYR A 167 10.17 -11.23 9.27
N GLY A 168 11.02 -11.84 8.45
CA GLY A 168 10.78 -13.16 7.86
C GLY A 168 11.34 -14.26 8.76
N PHE A 169 10.57 -15.32 8.97
CA PHE A 169 11.02 -16.53 9.67
C PHE A 169 10.51 -17.78 8.95
N ASP A 170 11.38 -18.77 8.82
CA ASP A 170 11.04 -20.06 8.22
C ASP A 170 10.74 -21.06 9.33
N THR A 171 9.72 -21.89 9.13
CA THR A 171 9.42 -23.02 10.02
C THR A 171 10.24 -24.26 9.69
N LYS A 172 11.07 -24.24 8.64
CA LYS A 172 11.96 -25.35 8.30
C LYS A 172 12.94 -25.66 9.45
N LYS A 173 12.54 -26.63 10.26
CA LYS A 173 13.42 -27.62 10.88
C LYS A 173 13.21 -28.95 10.19
#